data_AF-A0A1Y2W2H7-F1
#
_entry.id   AF-A0A1Y2W2H7-F1
#
_cell.length_a   1.000
_cell.length_b   1.000
_cell.length_c   1.000
_cell.angle_alpha   90.00
_cell.angle_beta   90.00
_cell.angle_gamma   90.00
#
_symmetry.space_group_name_H-M   'P 1'
#
loop_
_entity.id
_entity.type
_entity.pdbx_description
1 polymer ?
#
loop_
_entity_poly.entity_id
_entity_poly.type
_entity_poly.pdbx_seq_one_letter_code
_entity_poly.pdbx_strand_id
1 'polypeptide(L)'
;MAAPADVPLRDPQAPPDNGRLASILKKLLGGKDNTLTSSIYDQDPNTSVDCAAGAGLIRKLPRRVVPGLPRAKTFKRQQSEGRERLEATKLTSEERRPASVSVAGRLRPQRSISRGHQDPLRSSAPGCINDTRGSTIVTPQLETSVPQSPFDDADEKRYLSIPGANGDIGGEHHEVSERVPSYTEALSPVDVQSTTSSQYETMINEELERKWILNLSMHFRDKSRREKFFVTYRESEYVWRRVTISLDYRNAPDDSLEKDLLHIKFQREKSAKIYEAIRESLQDIQFYNTVTNLKLQTTDGRLHVHVVEDVNEIINYPTTQMIQHLKCQCVKEKDLEFDSHMSGFVYKVRVNNKTLIKKEIPGPDTVDEFLYEVNALNSLRFSRSVIEFYGVVVDDEDETVKGLLINYAEKGALIDVIYDSQEDGNSLPWSLREKWARQIVQGLSDVHEAGFVQGDLTLSNIVIDYEDNAKIIDINRRGCPVGWEPPEATALIDSNQRISMYIGVKSDLYQLGMVLWALATQEDEPEAHQRPLRLDPEIDVPGWYRTMVEYCLHEDPRVRLQATVLLKLFPQPEHHDDYE
;
A
#
# COMPACT_ATOMS: atom_id res chain seq x y z
N MET A 1 -14.59 -47.27 42.60
CA MET A 1 -15.15 -46.14 41.81
C MET A 1 -15.10 -44.93 42.74
N ALA A 2 -14.51 -43.79 42.39
CA ALA A 2 -13.62 -43.48 41.27
C ALA A 2 -12.54 -42.48 41.78
N ALA A 3 -11.47 -42.26 41.02
CA ALA A 3 -10.44 -41.28 41.39
C ALA A 3 -10.88 -39.84 41.03
N PRO A 4 -10.43 -38.80 41.77
CA PRO A 4 -10.41 -37.44 41.24
C PRO A 4 -9.39 -37.35 40.10
N ALA A 5 -9.65 -36.50 39.10
CA ALA A 5 -8.75 -36.25 37.99
C ALA A 5 -7.96 -34.94 38.21
N ASP A 6 -6.74 -34.89 37.67
CA ASP A 6 -5.84 -33.74 37.81
C ASP A 6 -6.35 -32.48 37.08
N VAL A 7 -6.02 -31.31 37.65
CA VAL A 7 -6.22 -30.01 37.03
C VAL A 7 -4.91 -29.57 36.39
N PRO A 8 -4.85 -29.30 35.06
CA PRO A 8 -3.64 -28.77 34.45
C PRO A 8 -3.43 -27.31 34.86
N LEU A 9 -2.20 -26.98 35.28
CA LEU A 9 -1.75 -25.62 35.49
C LEU A 9 -1.72 -24.84 34.16
N ARG A 10 -1.96 -23.53 34.24
CA ARG A 10 -2.03 -22.62 33.09
C ARG A 10 -0.72 -21.84 33.00
N ASP A 11 0.07 -22.08 31.96
CA ASP A 11 1.30 -21.30 31.71
C ASP A 11 0.98 -19.82 31.44
N PRO A 12 1.87 -18.89 31.83
CA PRO A 12 1.69 -17.46 31.58
C PRO A 12 1.84 -17.14 30.08
N GLN A 13 0.97 -16.27 29.57
CA GLN A 13 1.00 -15.83 28.18
C GLN A 13 2.15 -14.84 27.94
N ALA A 14 2.80 -14.94 26.78
CA ALA A 14 3.70 -13.92 26.27
C ALA A 14 2.92 -12.65 25.86
N PRO A 15 3.54 -11.45 25.85
CA PRO A 15 2.88 -10.22 25.40
C PRO A 15 2.52 -10.28 23.91
N PRO A 16 1.48 -9.55 23.46
CA PRO A 16 1.04 -9.55 22.07
C PRO A 16 1.98 -8.74 21.15
N ASP A 17 2.13 -9.20 19.90
CA ASP A 17 2.86 -8.47 18.85
C ASP A 17 2.06 -7.26 18.31
N ASN A 18 2.77 -6.17 18.02
CA ASN A 18 2.25 -4.93 17.40
C ASN A 18 1.90 -5.09 15.89
N GLY A 19 1.14 -6.14 15.53
CA GLY A 19 0.90 -6.54 14.14
C GLY A 19 -0.50 -6.22 13.57
N ARG A 20 -1.44 -5.72 14.39
CA ARG A 20 -2.88 -5.76 14.04
C ARG A 20 -3.38 -4.68 13.08
N LEU A 21 -2.69 -3.53 12.94
CA LEU A 21 -2.98 -2.49 11.93
C LEU A 21 -3.16 -3.07 10.50
N ALA A 22 -2.49 -4.18 10.19
CA ALA A 22 -2.57 -4.87 8.90
C ALA A 22 -3.85 -5.72 8.68
N SER A 23 -4.76 -5.79 9.66
CA SER A 23 -5.95 -6.65 9.65
C SER A 23 -7.21 -5.93 9.19
N ILE A 24 -7.48 -4.75 9.77
CA ILE A 24 -8.77 -4.06 9.64
C ILE A 24 -8.84 -3.26 8.33
N LEU A 25 -7.79 -2.51 8.01
CA LEU A 25 -7.64 -1.80 6.72
C LEU A 25 -7.66 -2.73 5.49
N LYS A 26 -7.58 -4.05 5.71
CA LYS A 26 -7.75 -5.11 4.73
C LYS A 26 -9.21 -5.38 4.32
N LYS A 27 -10.20 -4.96 5.13
CA LYS A 27 -11.63 -4.91 4.75
C LYS A 27 -11.89 -3.73 3.80
N LEU A 28 -11.29 -2.56 4.06
CA LEU A 28 -11.61 -1.27 3.42
C LEU A 28 -10.77 -0.95 2.17
N LEU A 29 -9.45 -1.15 2.20
CA LEU A 29 -8.59 -0.94 1.02
C LEU A 29 -8.62 -2.15 0.03
N GLY A 30 -9.47 -3.14 0.31
CA GLY A 30 -9.68 -4.34 -0.49
C GLY A 30 -10.74 -4.13 -1.58
N GLY A 31 -10.45 -3.29 -2.57
CA GLY A 31 -11.39 -2.83 -3.61
C GLY A 31 -12.35 -3.90 -4.14
N LYS A 32 -13.65 -3.71 -3.89
CA LYS A 32 -14.70 -4.71 -4.14
C LYS A 32 -15.96 -4.13 -4.79
N ASP A 33 -15.78 -3.05 -5.54
CA ASP A 33 -16.88 -2.29 -6.13
C ASP A 33 -17.69 -3.05 -7.19
N ASN A 34 -18.98 -2.73 -7.23
CA ASN A 34 -19.98 -3.32 -8.12
C ASN A 34 -20.02 -2.62 -9.49
N THR A 35 -18.98 -2.80 -10.30
CA THR A 35 -19.03 -2.51 -11.73
C THR A 35 -19.79 -3.62 -12.47
N LEU A 36 -21.02 -3.29 -12.89
CA LEU A 36 -21.94 -4.20 -13.56
C LEU A 36 -21.61 -4.43 -15.04
N THR A 37 -22.03 -5.60 -15.52
CA THR A 37 -22.01 -6.06 -16.91
C THR A 37 -22.58 -5.06 -17.92
N SER A 38 -21.84 -4.77 -19.00
CA SER A 38 -22.43 -4.32 -20.26
C SER A 38 -22.92 -5.55 -21.05
N SER A 39 -24.23 -5.80 -21.06
CA SER A 39 -24.81 -6.91 -21.82
C SER A 39 -24.93 -6.57 -23.30
N ILE A 40 -23.92 -6.95 -24.09
CA ILE A 40 -24.06 -7.07 -25.55
C ILE A 40 -24.56 -8.49 -25.84
N TYR A 41 -25.61 -8.60 -26.67
CA TYR A 41 -26.14 -9.88 -27.13
C TYR A 41 -25.25 -10.45 -28.24
N ASP A 42 -24.57 -11.56 -27.98
CA ASP A 42 -24.08 -12.41 -29.06
C ASP A 42 -25.25 -13.17 -29.70
N GLN A 43 -25.39 -13.04 -31.02
CA GLN A 43 -26.15 -13.97 -31.86
C GLN A 43 -25.18 -14.61 -32.85
N ASP A 44 -25.20 -15.94 -32.93
CA ASP A 44 -24.29 -16.72 -33.78
C ASP A 44 -24.48 -16.40 -35.29
N PRO A 45 -23.43 -16.57 -36.11
CA PRO A 45 -23.28 -15.82 -37.34
C PRO A 45 -23.95 -16.45 -38.57
N ASN A 46 -24.37 -15.61 -39.52
CA ASN A 46 -24.33 -15.92 -40.95
C ASN A 46 -24.51 -14.67 -41.83
N THR A 47 -23.52 -14.37 -42.68
CA THR A 47 -23.62 -13.93 -44.10
C THR A 47 -22.30 -13.33 -44.56
N SER A 48 -21.82 -13.73 -45.73
CA SER A 48 -20.56 -13.32 -46.35
C SER A 48 -20.71 -12.11 -47.28
N VAL A 49 -19.80 -11.12 -47.20
CA VAL A 49 -19.45 -10.20 -48.32
C VAL A 49 -17.97 -9.81 -48.21
N ASP A 50 -17.25 -9.77 -49.33
CA ASP A 50 -15.83 -9.36 -49.41
C ASP A 50 -15.63 -7.84 -49.36
N CYS A 51 -14.51 -7.39 -48.76
CA CYS A 51 -13.70 -6.26 -49.23
C CYS A 51 -12.28 -6.29 -48.65
N ALA A 52 -11.33 -5.56 -49.25
CA ALA A 52 -9.90 -5.84 -49.09
C ALA A 52 -9.02 -4.59 -48.80
N ALA A 53 -7.73 -4.89 -48.50
CA ALA A 53 -6.57 -4.00 -48.35
C ALA A 53 -6.42 -3.21 -47.02
N GLY A 54 -5.18 -3.16 -46.51
CA GLY A 54 -4.84 -2.44 -45.26
C GLY A 54 -3.64 -2.99 -44.46
N ALA A 55 -2.57 -3.45 -45.12
CA ALA A 55 -1.45 -4.11 -44.42
C ALA A 55 -0.43 -3.12 -43.81
N GLY A 56 -0.40 -3.03 -42.47
CA GLY A 56 0.63 -2.29 -41.71
C GLY A 56 1.50 -3.22 -40.86
N LEU A 57 2.82 -3.20 -41.03
CA LEU A 57 3.75 -4.05 -40.27
C LEU A 57 4.09 -3.43 -38.90
N ILE A 58 3.51 -3.97 -37.82
CA ILE A 58 4.03 -3.76 -36.46
C ILE A 58 5.08 -4.83 -36.15
N ARG A 59 6.32 -4.38 -35.95
CA ARG A 59 7.52 -5.22 -35.80
C ARG A 59 7.63 -5.76 -34.37
N LYS A 60 7.05 -6.94 -34.11
CA LYS A 60 7.12 -7.61 -32.79
C LYS A 60 8.57 -7.79 -32.34
N LEU A 61 8.92 -7.23 -31.17
CA LEU A 61 10.16 -7.57 -30.47
C LEU A 61 10.10 -9.02 -29.94
N PRO A 62 11.24 -9.71 -29.82
CA PRO A 62 11.28 -11.09 -29.36
C PRO A 62 10.94 -11.19 -27.86
N ARG A 63 10.08 -12.16 -27.50
CA ARG A 63 9.83 -12.53 -26.10
C ARG A 63 11.13 -13.05 -25.48
N ARG A 64 11.73 -12.30 -24.56
CA ARG A 64 12.77 -12.83 -23.66
C ARG A 64 12.10 -13.77 -22.66
N VAL A 65 12.39 -15.07 -22.79
CA VAL A 65 12.09 -16.06 -21.77
C VAL A 65 13.32 -16.15 -20.86
N VAL A 66 13.16 -15.87 -19.57
CA VAL A 66 14.21 -16.11 -18.58
C VAL A 66 14.40 -17.64 -18.46
N PRO A 67 15.61 -18.20 -18.61
CA PRO A 67 15.84 -19.63 -18.47
C PRO A 67 15.45 -20.13 -17.07
N GLY A 68 14.64 -21.19 -17.00
CA GLY A 68 14.01 -21.64 -15.75
C GLY A 68 15.03 -22.05 -14.68
N LEU A 69 14.95 -21.38 -13.53
CA LEU A 69 15.92 -21.51 -12.44
C LEU A 69 15.80 -22.87 -11.69
N PRO A 70 16.89 -23.39 -11.12
CA PRO A 70 16.85 -24.57 -10.26
C PRO A 70 16.36 -24.19 -8.84
N ARG A 71 15.35 -24.91 -8.32
CA ARG A 71 14.86 -24.74 -6.94
C ARG A 71 15.94 -25.17 -5.94
N ALA A 72 16.27 -24.30 -4.98
CA ALA A 72 17.08 -24.68 -3.82
C ALA A 72 16.36 -25.79 -3.02
N LYS A 73 17.09 -26.86 -2.64
CA LYS A 73 16.51 -27.95 -1.84
C LYS A 73 16.22 -27.45 -0.43
N THR A 74 14.98 -27.62 0.03
CA THR A 74 14.60 -27.29 1.41
C THR A 74 15.39 -28.14 2.42
N PHE A 75 15.77 -27.54 3.55
CA PHE A 75 16.63 -28.18 4.56
C PHE A 75 16.06 -29.51 5.09
N LYS A 76 14.73 -29.58 5.26
CA LYS A 76 14.00 -30.82 5.62
C LYS A 76 14.23 -31.96 4.62
N ARG A 77 14.41 -31.66 3.32
CA ARG A 77 14.70 -32.66 2.29
C ARG A 77 16.16 -33.10 2.29
N GLN A 78 17.11 -32.20 2.59
CA GLN A 78 18.51 -32.59 2.78
C GLN A 78 18.67 -33.59 3.93
N GLN A 79 17.98 -33.37 5.07
CA GLN A 79 18.01 -34.31 6.19
C GLN A 79 17.39 -35.68 5.86
N SER A 80 16.36 -35.75 5.01
CA SER A 80 15.80 -37.03 4.55
C SER A 80 16.66 -37.77 3.51
N GLU A 81 17.58 -37.09 2.83
CA GLU A 81 18.50 -37.69 1.86
C GLU A 81 19.86 -38.09 2.50
N GLY A 82 20.00 -37.93 3.81
CA GLY A 82 21.16 -38.35 4.59
C GLY A 82 21.28 -39.88 4.69
N ARG A 83 22.48 -40.42 4.41
CA ARG A 83 22.74 -41.87 4.28
C ARG A 83 22.57 -42.70 5.56
N GLU A 84 22.34 -42.05 6.70
CA GLU A 84 22.24 -42.69 8.02
C GLU A 84 20.82 -43.20 8.35
N ARG A 85 19.82 -42.95 7.48
CA ARG A 85 18.43 -43.42 7.65
C ARG A 85 17.90 -44.21 6.45
N LEU A 86 18.77 -44.92 5.73
CA LEU A 86 18.39 -45.76 4.59
C LEU A 86 18.50 -47.25 4.94
N GLU A 87 17.38 -47.90 5.26
CA GLU A 87 17.33 -49.36 5.30
C GLU A 87 17.38 -49.95 3.88
N ALA A 88 18.04 -51.09 3.73
CA ALA A 88 18.26 -51.70 2.42
C ALA A 88 16.98 -52.35 1.86
N THR A 89 16.44 -51.77 0.79
CA THR A 89 15.30 -52.33 0.06
C THR A 89 15.63 -53.73 -0.47
N LYS A 90 14.83 -54.74 -0.10
CA LYS A 90 14.98 -56.11 -0.60
C LYS A 90 14.50 -56.20 -2.05
N LEU A 91 15.44 -56.38 -2.98
CA LEU A 91 15.16 -56.61 -4.40
C LEU A 91 14.28 -57.85 -4.60
N THR A 92 13.16 -57.70 -5.32
CA THR A 92 12.33 -58.80 -5.80
C THR A 92 12.78 -59.27 -7.17
N SER A 93 12.40 -60.49 -7.55
CA SER A 93 13.11 -61.30 -8.56
C SER A 93 13.01 -60.86 -10.03
N GLU A 94 12.36 -59.75 -10.35
CA GLU A 94 11.96 -59.39 -11.73
C GLU A 94 12.88 -58.40 -12.47
N GLU A 95 13.77 -57.68 -11.78
CA GLU A 95 14.72 -56.72 -12.41
C GLU A 95 15.88 -57.39 -13.18
N ARG A 96 15.69 -58.61 -13.69
CA ARG A 96 16.66 -59.30 -14.57
C ARG A 96 16.22 -59.27 -16.04
N ARG A 97 16.57 -58.19 -16.75
CA ARG A 97 16.83 -58.18 -18.22
C ARG A 97 17.47 -56.87 -18.68
N PRO A 98 18.74 -56.88 -19.12
CA PRO A 98 19.30 -55.78 -19.92
C PRO A 98 18.97 -55.99 -21.41
N ALA A 99 18.65 -54.90 -22.12
CA ALA A 99 18.61 -54.85 -23.56
C ALA A 99 19.10 -53.48 -24.05
N SER A 100 20.11 -53.49 -24.93
CA SER A 100 20.62 -52.30 -25.61
C SER A 100 20.05 -52.20 -27.03
N VAL A 101 20.17 -51.02 -27.65
CA VAL A 101 20.54 -50.84 -29.07
C VAL A 101 20.74 -49.36 -29.38
N SER A 102 21.67 -49.05 -30.27
CA SER A 102 21.90 -47.72 -30.84
C SER A 102 21.94 -47.79 -32.37
N VAL A 103 21.37 -46.80 -33.07
CA VAL A 103 21.37 -46.69 -34.54
C VAL A 103 21.49 -45.20 -34.92
N ALA A 104 22.13 -44.90 -36.06
CA ALA A 104 22.42 -43.53 -36.49
C ALA A 104 22.24 -43.31 -38.01
N GLY A 105 22.04 -42.05 -38.40
CA GLY A 105 22.00 -41.58 -39.80
C GLY A 105 20.59 -41.22 -40.32
N ARG A 106 20.44 -40.56 -41.48
CA ARG A 106 21.47 -39.97 -42.38
C ARG A 106 20.81 -39.01 -43.41
N LEU A 107 21.61 -38.10 -43.98
CA LEU A 107 21.49 -37.48 -45.33
C LEU A 107 20.48 -36.34 -45.64
N ARG A 108 21.06 -35.29 -46.27
CA ARG A 108 20.52 -34.26 -47.22
C ARG A 108 20.34 -34.91 -48.64
N PRO A 109 19.87 -34.27 -49.77
CA PRO A 109 20.20 -32.88 -50.20
C PRO A 109 19.36 -32.11 -51.31
N GLN A 110 19.85 -30.89 -51.65
CA GLN A 110 19.60 -30.06 -52.88
C GLN A 110 18.19 -29.43 -53.06
N ARG A 111 17.95 -28.32 -53.81
CA ARG A 111 18.71 -27.41 -54.75
C ARG A 111 18.07 -25.98 -54.64
N SER A 112 18.49 -24.81 -55.18
CA SER A 112 19.47 -24.29 -56.19
C SER A 112 19.98 -22.87 -55.73
N ILE A 113 20.99 -22.15 -56.26
CA ILE A 113 21.26 -21.46 -57.58
C ILE A 113 20.23 -20.34 -57.90
N SER A 114 20.55 -19.05 -58.20
CA SER A 114 21.79 -18.30 -58.60
C SER A 114 21.77 -16.82 -58.12
N ARG A 115 22.86 -16.23 -57.57
CA ARG A 115 23.92 -15.33 -58.15
C ARG A 115 23.55 -13.87 -58.54
N GLY A 116 24.41 -12.90 -58.17
CA GLY A 116 24.44 -11.51 -58.70
C GLY A 116 24.62 -10.38 -57.64
N HIS A 117 25.70 -10.30 -56.85
CA HIS A 117 27.03 -9.67 -57.09
C HIS A 117 27.13 -8.11 -57.10
N GLN A 118 28.05 -7.61 -56.24
CA GLN A 118 28.83 -6.33 -56.27
C GLN A 118 28.32 -5.04 -55.58
N ASP A 119 28.95 -4.76 -54.43
CA ASP A 119 29.38 -3.47 -53.86
C ASP A 119 30.24 -2.61 -54.85
N PRO A 120 30.53 -1.28 -54.64
CA PRO A 120 30.89 -0.68 -53.33
C PRO A 120 30.66 0.83 -53.02
N LEU A 121 30.81 1.17 -51.73
CA LEU A 121 31.42 2.39 -51.12
C LEU A 121 31.39 3.75 -51.88
N ARG A 122 30.71 4.77 -51.29
CA ARG A 122 31.40 5.92 -50.64
C ARG A 122 30.48 6.91 -49.88
N SER A 123 31.14 7.75 -49.08
CA SER A 123 30.65 8.86 -48.25
C SER A 123 30.09 10.07 -49.01
N SER A 124 29.16 10.82 -48.37
CA SER A 124 29.36 12.22 -47.92
C SER A 124 28.03 12.98 -47.70
N ALA A 125 28.01 13.92 -46.75
CA ALA A 125 27.06 15.06 -46.74
C ALA A 125 27.66 16.23 -47.56
N PRO A 126 26.86 17.19 -48.06
CA PRO A 126 26.69 18.43 -47.29
C PRO A 126 25.36 19.22 -47.48
N GLY A 127 25.04 20.04 -46.49
CA GLY A 127 24.80 21.49 -46.61
C GLY A 127 23.82 22.13 -47.63
N CYS A 128 22.70 22.63 -47.07
CA CYS A 128 22.29 24.05 -47.12
C CYS A 128 21.49 24.66 -48.30
N ILE A 129 20.97 25.86 -47.95
CA ILE A 129 20.44 27.03 -48.69
C ILE A 129 19.02 27.03 -49.30
N ASN A 130 18.39 28.21 -49.14
CA ASN A 130 17.28 28.84 -49.87
C ASN A 130 15.82 28.42 -49.59
N ASP A 131 14.81 29.29 -49.71
CA ASP A 131 14.60 30.77 -49.59
C ASP A 131 13.12 31.06 -49.98
N THR A 132 12.43 32.20 -49.81
CA THR A 132 12.69 33.53 -49.23
C THR A 132 11.34 34.16 -48.77
N ARG A 133 11.40 35.30 -48.04
CA ARG A 133 10.40 36.40 -47.86
C ARG A 133 9.39 36.31 -46.70
N GLY A 134 9.12 37.40 -45.95
CA GLY A 134 9.87 38.67 -45.82
C GLY A 134 9.02 39.96 -45.74
N SER A 135 8.95 40.54 -44.54
CA SER A 135 8.64 41.94 -44.14
C SER A 135 8.83 41.97 -42.61
N THR A 136 9.67 42.75 -41.91
CA THR A 136 10.12 44.17 -42.00
C THR A 136 8.95 45.14 -41.82
N ILE A 137 8.95 46.18 -40.96
CA ILE A 137 9.94 46.78 -40.00
C ILE A 137 9.23 46.89 -38.60
N VAL A 138 9.64 47.51 -37.47
CA VAL A 138 10.51 48.64 -37.04
C VAL A 138 11.09 48.34 -35.62
N THR A 139 12.21 48.95 -35.22
CA THR A 139 12.64 49.16 -33.80
C THR A 139 13.10 50.61 -33.57
N PRO A 140 13.22 51.05 -32.30
CA PRO A 140 14.42 51.78 -31.89
C PRO A 140 15.06 51.26 -30.58
N GLN A 141 16.29 51.68 -30.29
CA GLN A 141 17.14 51.25 -29.16
C GLN A 141 17.41 52.38 -28.15
N LEU A 142 17.94 52.05 -26.97
CA LEU A 142 19.27 52.45 -26.42
C LEU A 142 19.52 51.66 -25.09
N GLU A 143 20.67 51.02 -24.83
CA GLU A 143 21.88 51.51 -24.08
C GLU A 143 21.60 51.84 -22.59
N THR A 144 22.40 51.52 -21.53
CA THR A 144 23.71 50.84 -21.26
C THR A 144 23.80 50.56 -19.72
N SER A 145 24.74 49.86 -19.04
CA SER A 145 25.97 49.04 -19.29
C SER A 145 26.33 48.23 -18.00
N VAL A 146 27.49 47.52 -17.93
CA VAL A 146 28.01 46.77 -16.75
C VAL A 146 29.30 47.42 -16.20
N PRO A 147 29.64 47.32 -14.88
CA PRO A 147 30.69 46.39 -14.34
C PRO A 147 30.30 45.76 -12.98
N GLN A 148 30.71 44.57 -12.49
CA GLN A 148 31.99 43.80 -12.40
C GLN A 148 32.88 44.05 -11.15
N SER A 149 32.75 43.11 -10.16
CA SER A 149 33.82 42.48 -9.32
C SER A 149 34.67 43.37 -8.36
N PRO A 150 35.67 42.88 -7.55
CA PRO A 150 36.18 41.49 -7.33
C PRO A 150 36.65 41.08 -5.87
N PHE A 151 37.12 39.82 -5.70
CA PHE A 151 38.13 39.30 -4.72
C PHE A 151 37.83 39.36 -3.18
N ASP A 152 38.47 38.68 -2.20
CA ASP A 152 39.30 37.43 -2.01
C ASP A 152 39.53 37.24 -0.46
N ASP A 153 40.04 36.17 0.18
CA ASP A 153 40.16 34.69 -0.04
C ASP A 153 40.73 34.00 1.27
N ALA A 154 40.90 32.67 1.29
CA ALA A 154 41.88 31.85 2.07
C ALA A 154 41.66 31.38 3.55
N ASP A 155 41.53 30.04 3.71
CA ASP A 155 42.31 29.07 4.53
C ASP A 155 42.20 28.73 6.05
N GLU A 156 42.56 27.44 6.31
CA GLU A 156 43.09 26.68 7.48
C GLU A 156 42.78 26.97 8.99
N LYS A 157 42.13 25.96 9.61
CA LYS A 157 42.55 25.14 10.80
C LYS A 157 43.26 25.71 12.07
N ARG A 158 42.82 25.15 13.22
CA ARG A 158 43.56 24.63 14.43
C ARG A 158 43.63 25.41 15.77
N TYR A 159 43.10 24.73 16.80
CA TYR A 159 43.64 24.49 18.17
C TYR A 159 43.49 25.46 19.37
N LEU A 160 43.16 24.82 20.52
CA LEU A 160 43.51 25.09 21.94
C LEU A 160 42.72 26.11 22.82
N SER A 161 41.81 25.53 23.62
CA SER A 161 41.84 25.49 25.11
C SER A 161 41.30 26.62 26.02
N ILE A 162 40.38 26.16 26.88
CA ILE A 162 39.84 26.65 28.18
C ILE A 162 40.89 27.23 29.15
N PRO A 163 40.49 28.17 30.04
CA PRO A 163 40.11 27.83 31.44
C PRO A 163 38.86 28.59 31.95
N GLY A 164 38.22 28.29 33.10
CA GLY A 164 38.41 27.20 34.07
C GLY A 164 38.24 27.64 35.55
N ALA A 165 37.07 27.37 36.17
CA ALA A 165 36.75 27.52 37.61
C ALA A 165 35.32 27.00 37.90
N ASN A 166 34.87 26.63 39.12
CA ASN A 166 35.48 25.95 40.29
C ASN A 166 34.34 25.54 41.26
N GLY A 167 34.42 24.40 41.95
CA GLY A 167 33.45 24.03 43.01
C GLY A 167 33.43 22.56 43.43
N ASP A 168 34.02 22.26 44.59
CA ASP A 168 34.01 20.96 45.30
C ASP A 168 32.64 20.71 46.01
N ILE A 169 32.30 19.60 46.71
CA ILE A 169 33.07 18.70 47.59
C ILE A 169 32.46 17.28 47.68
N GLY A 170 33.33 16.25 47.62
CA GLY A 170 33.18 14.96 48.34
C GLY A 170 32.34 13.84 47.68
N GLY A 171 32.72 12.55 47.71
CA GLY A 171 34.04 11.95 48.02
C GLY A 171 34.00 10.69 48.89
N GLU A 172 34.13 9.49 48.28
CA GLU A 172 34.63 8.28 48.95
C GLU A 172 35.21 7.27 47.92
N HIS A 173 36.01 6.31 48.39
CA HIS A 173 36.98 5.48 47.62
C HIS A 173 36.31 4.41 46.71
N HIS A 174 36.92 3.86 45.64
CA HIS A 174 38.25 3.22 45.54
C HIS A 174 38.78 3.06 44.10
N GLU A 175 40.10 2.90 43.94
CA GLU A 175 40.80 2.63 42.66
C GLU A 175 40.76 1.16 42.21
N VAL A 176 40.75 0.91 40.89
CA VAL A 176 41.26 -0.34 40.27
C VAL A 176 42.05 0.00 39.00
N SER A 177 43.22 -0.63 38.84
CA SER A 177 44.19 -0.39 37.76
C SER A 177 43.84 -1.12 36.44
N GLU A 178 44.42 -0.64 35.34
CA GLU A 178 44.39 -1.28 34.02
C GLU A 178 44.86 -2.75 34.05
N ARG A 179 44.28 -3.59 33.19
CA ARG A 179 44.98 -4.72 32.55
C ARG A 179 44.24 -5.21 31.31
N VAL A 180 44.95 -5.23 30.17
CA VAL A 180 44.50 -5.91 28.95
C VAL A 180 44.81 -7.42 29.06
N PRO A 181 43.83 -8.32 28.84
CA PRO A 181 44.07 -9.74 28.66
C PRO A 181 43.92 -10.13 27.18
N SER A 182 45.03 -10.36 26.49
CA SER A 182 45.04 -10.94 25.14
C SER A 182 44.99 -12.47 25.24
N TYR A 183 43.82 -13.07 24.98
CA TYR A 183 43.69 -14.52 24.85
C TYR A 183 42.85 -14.91 23.64
N THR A 184 43.49 -15.54 22.65
CA THR A 184 42.82 -16.32 21.61
C THR A 184 42.44 -17.68 22.19
N GLU A 185 41.20 -17.85 22.63
CA GLU A 185 40.62 -19.18 22.84
C GLU A 185 39.85 -19.63 21.59
N ALA A 186 39.92 -20.92 21.28
CA ALA A 186 39.41 -21.45 20.02
C ALA A 186 37.90 -21.71 20.11
N LEU A 187 37.15 -21.21 19.12
CA LEU A 187 35.74 -21.55 18.95
C LEU A 187 35.56 -23.07 18.75
N SER A 188 34.66 -23.67 19.53
CA SER A 188 34.21 -25.05 19.34
C SER A 188 33.50 -25.20 17.98
N PRO A 189 33.69 -26.30 17.22
CA PRO A 189 33.11 -26.42 15.87
C PRO A 189 31.58 -26.62 15.80
N VAL A 190 30.84 -26.41 16.89
CA VAL A 190 29.48 -26.94 17.09
C VAL A 190 28.39 -25.87 16.95
N ASP A 191 28.64 -24.64 17.40
CA ASP A 191 27.60 -23.59 17.50
C ASP A 191 27.43 -22.73 16.23
N VAL A 192 28.24 -22.99 15.19
CA VAL A 192 28.28 -22.23 13.92
C VAL A 192 27.03 -22.48 13.04
N GLN A 193 26.22 -23.50 13.34
CA GLN A 193 25.03 -23.86 12.55
C GLN A 193 23.70 -23.31 13.11
N SER A 194 23.66 -22.88 14.38
CA SER A 194 22.45 -22.32 15.00
C SER A 194 22.32 -20.81 14.78
N THR A 195 23.40 -20.13 14.40
CA THR A 195 23.47 -18.66 14.26
C THR A 195 22.91 -18.13 12.94
N THR A 196 22.69 -18.99 11.93
CA THR A 196 22.43 -18.55 10.54
C THR A 196 20.97 -18.55 10.11
N SER A 197 20.10 -19.46 10.62
CA SER A 197 18.69 -19.51 10.21
C SER A 197 17.91 -18.28 10.69
N SER A 198 18.03 -17.94 11.98
CA SER A 198 17.35 -16.78 12.58
C SER A 198 17.79 -15.45 11.95
N GLN A 199 19.09 -15.27 11.69
CA GLN A 199 19.60 -14.09 10.99
C GLN A 199 19.06 -13.97 9.56
N TYR A 200 18.93 -15.10 8.85
CA TYR A 200 18.33 -15.13 7.51
C TYR A 200 16.82 -14.82 7.56
N GLU A 201 16.08 -15.37 8.53
CA GLU A 201 14.66 -15.09 8.73
C GLU A 201 14.41 -13.62 9.07
N THR A 202 15.23 -13.00 9.95
CA THR A 202 15.18 -11.55 10.21
C THR A 202 15.44 -10.72 8.95
N MET A 203 16.50 -11.04 8.19
CA MET A 203 16.83 -10.34 6.93
C MET A 203 15.69 -10.42 5.90
N ILE A 204 15.04 -11.58 5.76
CA ILE A 204 13.88 -11.75 4.86
C ILE A 204 12.69 -10.91 5.35
N ASN A 205 12.43 -10.86 6.66
CA ASN A 205 11.35 -10.03 7.20
C ASN A 205 11.61 -8.52 6.98
N GLU A 206 12.83 -8.04 7.23
CA GLU A 206 13.23 -6.65 6.93
C GLU A 206 13.04 -6.29 5.45
N GLU A 207 13.39 -7.20 4.53
CA GLU A 207 13.16 -7.01 3.10
C GLU A 207 11.66 -7.05 2.73
N LEU A 208 10.84 -7.87 3.37
CA LEU A 208 9.38 -7.88 3.16
C LEU A 208 8.70 -6.60 3.66
N GLU A 209 9.24 -5.96 4.69
CA GLU A 209 8.72 -4.69 5.21
C GLU A 209 9.22 -3.45 4.46
N ARG A 210 10.48 -3.47 3.98
CA ARG A 210 11.14 -2.28 3.39
C ARG A 210 11.36 -2.34 1.88
N LYS A 211 11.30 -3.52 1.27
CA LYS A 211 11.66 -3.76 -0.15
C LYS A 211 10.56 -4.42 -0.98
N TRP A 212 9.80 -5.37 -0.41
CA TRP A 212 8.79 -6.18 -1.11
C TRP A 212 7.40 -6.02 -0.45
N ILE A 213 6.86 -4.82 -0.57
CA ILE A 213 5.71 -4.38 0.24
C ILE A 213 4.41 -4.89 -0.37
N LEU A 214 3.73 -5.81 0.32
CA LEU A 214 2.40 -6.28 -0.10
C LEU A 214 1.34 -5.23 0.20
N ASN A 215 0.88 -4.54 -0.85
CA ASN A 215 -0.18 -3.55 -0.77
C ASN A 215 -1.56 -4.23 -0.69
N LEU A 216 -1.86 -5.12 -1.64
CA LEU A 216 -3.17 -5.74 -1.82
C LEU A 216 -3.05 -7.17 -2.40
N SER A 217 -4.04 -8.02 -2.12
CA SER A 217 -4.20 -9.34 -2.73
C SER A 217 -5.69 -9.61 -2.99
N MET A 218 -6.05 -10.03 -4.21
CA MET A 218 -7.43 -10.32 -4.61
C MET A 218 -7.56 -11.68 -5.29
N HIS A 219 -8.75 -12.28 -5.21
CA HIS A 219 -9.12 -13.45 -6.00
C HIS A 219 -9.92 -13.03 -7.24
N PHE A 220 -9.75 -13.73 -8.36
CA PHE A 220 -10.54 -13.44 -9.57
C PHE A 220 -12.03 -13.79 -9.35
N ARG A 221 -12.92 -12.86 -9.75
CA ARG A 221 -14.38 -12.95 -9.50
C ARG A 221 -15.06 -14.12 -10.22
N ASP A 222 -14.41 -14.71 -11.22
CA ASP A 222 -14.87 -15.87 -12.01
C ASP A 222 -14.78 -17.22 -11.28
N LYS A 223 -14.44 -17.23 -9.98
CA LYS A 223 -14.25 -18.43 -9.14
C LYS A 223 -13.15 -19.38 -9.62
N SER A 224 -12.30 -18.96 -10.56
CA SER A 224 -11.30 -19.83 -11.22
C SER A 224 -10.13 -20.30 -10.35
N ARG A 225 -10.14 -20.09 -9.03
CA ARG A 225 -8.98 -20.31 -8.13
C ARG A 225 -7.70 -19.66 -8.66
N ARG A 226 -7.83 -18.46 -9.22
CA ARG A 226 -6.71 -17.56 -9.55
C ARG A 226 -6.64 -16.45 -8.52
N GLU A 227 -5.42 -15.97 -8.26
CA GLU A 227 -5.13 -14.93 -7.27
C GLU A 227 -4.15 -13.92 -7.87
N LYS A 228 -4.36 -12.65 -7.54
CA LYS A 228 -3.53 -11.53 -7.99
C LYS A 228 -3.03 -10.73 -6.78
N PHE A 229 -1.72 -10.55 -6.68
CA PHE A 229 -1.08 -9.73 -5.65
C PHE A 229 -0.61 -8.43 -6.27
N PHE A 230 -0.62 -7.36 -5.48
CA PHE A 230 -0.13 -6.03 -5.81
C PHE A 230 0.95 -5.66 -4.80
N VAL A 231 2.16 -5.42 -5.31
CA VAL A 231 3.37 -5.23 -4.53
C VAL A 231 4.09 -3.97 -4.99
N THR A 232 4.52 -3.14 -4.04
CA THR A 232 5.52 -2.10 -4.30
C THR A 232 6.89 -2.71 -4.08
N TYR A 233 7.63 -2.94 -5.16
CA TYR A 233 9.02 -3.37 -5.10
C TYR A 233 9.95 -2.15 -5.13
N ARG A 234 10.66 -1.89 -4.04
CA ARG A 234 11.67 -0.82 -3.99
C ARG A 234 12.98 -1.38 -4.54
N GLU A 235 13.19 -1.15 -5.84
CA GLU A 235 14.38 -1.59 -6.59
C GLU A 235 15.64 -0.92 -6.03
N SER A 236 15.51 0.38 -5.70
CA SER A 236 16.45 1.16 -4.89
C SER A 236 15.67 1.99 -3.86
N GLU A 237 16.36 2.84 -3.11
CA GLU A 237 15.74 3.75 -2.15
C GLU A 237 14.68 4.68 -2.80
N TYR A 238 15.01 5.19 -4.00
CA TYR A 238 14.23 6.17 -4.76
C TYR A 238 13.41 5.53 -5.91
N VAL A 239 13.75 4.33 -6.38
CA VAL A 239 13.05 3.68 -7.51
C VAL A 239 12.01 2.67 -7.01
N TRP A 240 10.75 3.09 -7.06
CA TRP A 240 9.59 2.31 -6.61
C TRP A 240 8.89 1.70 -7.82
N ARG A 241 8.77 0.36 -7.87
CA ARG A 241 8.15 -0.38 -8.98
C ARG A 241 6.79 -0.93 -8.57
N ARG A 242 5.76 -0.66 -9.37
CA ARG A 242 4.46 -1.33 -9.27
C ARG A 242 4.57 -2.72 -9.90
N VAL A 243 4.46 -3.75 -9.07
CA VAL A 243 4.53 -5.15 -9.47
C VAL A 243 3.20 -5.82 -9.18
N THR A 244 2.64 -6.52 -10.17
CA THR A 244 1.54 -7.45 -9.95
C THR A 244 2.03 -8.88 -10.11
N ILE A 245 1.42 -9.81 -9.38
CA ILE A 245 1.81 -11.22 -9.40
C ILE A 245 0.57 -12.03 -9.68
N SER A 246 0.63 -12.96 -10.63
CA SER A 246 -0.53 -13.73 -11.07
C SER A 246 -0.29 -15.23 -10.95
N LEU A 247 -1.16 -15.89 -10.18
CA LEU A 247 -1.09 -17.31 -9.82
C LEU A 247 -2.38 -18.04 -10.23
N ASP A 248 -2.25 -19.29 -10.65
CA ASP A 248 -3.37 -20.13 -11.11
C ASP A 248 -3.31 -21.52 -10.46
N TYR A 249 -4.18 -21.76 -9.49
CA TYR A 249 -4.13 -22.96 -8.65
C TYR A 249 -4.89 -24.17 -9.23
N ARG A 250 -5.46 -24.05 -10.44
CA ARG A 250 -6.39 -25.08 -10.98
C ARG A 250 -5.71 -26.42 -11.26
N ASN A 251 -4.50 -26.37 -11.81
CA ASN A 251 -3.72 -27.55 -12.24
C ASN A 251 -2.29 -27.53 -11.64
N ALA A 252 -2.15 -26.99 -10.43
CA ALA A 252 -0.85 -26.86 -9.75
C ALA A 252 -0.23 -28.26 -9.46
N PRO A 253 0.98 -28.57 -9.96
CA PRO A 253 1.68 -29.82 -9.65
C PRO A 253 1.93 -29.99 -8.15
N ASP A 254 1.96 -31.22 -7.62
CA ASP A 254 2.05 -31.43 -6.17
C ASP A 254 3.33 -30.86 -5.52
N ASP A 255 4.46 -30.89 -6.24
CA ASP A 255 5.75 -30.27 -5.82
C ASP A 255 5.87 -28.77 -6.21
N SER A 256 4.79 -28.07 -6.59
CA SER A 256 4.85 -26.67 -7.07
C SER A 256 4.69 -25.60 -5.97
N LEU A 257 5.26 -24.41 -6.22
CA LEU A 257 4.99 -23.22 -5.40
C LEU A 257 3.49 -22.91 -5.35
N GLU A 258 2.80 -23.03 -6.48
CA GLU A 258 1.35 -22.80 -6.55
C GLU A 258 0.58 -23.76 -5.63
N LYS A 259 1.04 -25.02 -5.47
CA LYS A 259 0.43 -25.97 -4.53
C LYS A 259 0.77 -25.63 -3.08
N ASP A 260 2.03 -25.30 -2.79
CA ASP A 260 2.47 -24.85 -1.46
C ASP A 260 1.65 -23.62 -0.98
N LEU A 261 1.40 -22.65 -1.87
CA LEU A 261 0.61 -21.44 -1.60
C LEU A 261 -0.90 -21.72 -1.43
N LEU A 262 -1.44 -22.75 -2.08
CA LEU A 262 -2.87 -23.07 -2.08
C LEU A 262 -3.42 -23.45 -0.71
N HIS A 263 -2.57 -23.94 0.18
CA HIS A 263 -2.92 -24.37 1.54
C HIS A 263 -2.74 -23.26 2.60
N ILE A 264 -2.17 -22.11 2.21
CA ILE A 264 -1.87 -20.99 3.10
C ILE A 264 -3.10 -20.08 3.25
N LYS A 265 -3.46 -19.77 4.50
CA LYS A 265 -4.56 -18.86 4.82
C LYS A 265 -4.16 -17.38 4.75
N PHE A 266 -2.93 -17.05 5.16
CA PHE A 266 -2.51 -15.66 5.35
C PHE A 266 -1.79 -15.08 4.13
N GLN A 267 -2.32 -13.97 3.61
CA GLN A 267 -1.82 -13.33 2.39
C GLN A 267 -0.38 -12.78 2.52
N ARG A 268 0.04 -12.35 3.73
CA ARG A 268 1.43 -11.97 4.00
C ARG A 268 2.37 -13.18 3.90
N GLU A 269 1.99 -14.32 4.47
CA GLU A 269 2.76 -15.58 4.36
C GLU A 269 2.85 -16.09 2.91
N LYS A 270 1.78 -15.94 2.11
CA LYS A 270 1.84 -16.20 0.66
C LYS A 270 2.87 -15.28 -0.02
N SER A 271 2.82 -13.98 0.23
CA SER A 271 3.75 -13.01 -0.35
C SER A 271 5.20 -13.27 0.08
N ALA A 272 5.44 -13.71 1.31
CA ALA A 272 6.75 -14.12 1.82
C ALA A 272 7.33 -15.29 1.01
N LYS A 273 6.57 -16.39 0.85
CA LYS A 273 7.02 -17.56 0.08
C LYS A 273 7.13 -17.28 -1.43
N ILE A 274 6.31 -16.36 -1.96
CA ILE A 274 6.49 -15.85 -3.32
C ILE A 274 7.82 -15.11 -3.44
N TYR A 275 8.14 -14.21 -2.49
CA TYR A 275 9.40 -13.47 -2.46
C TYR A 275 10.60 -14.41 -2.36
N GLU A 276 10.63 -15.29 -1.36
CA GLU A 276 11.67 -16.32 -1.18
C GLU A 276 11.95 -17.11 -2.48
N ALA A 277 10.90 -17.48 -3.22
CA ALA A 277 11.01 -18.28 -4.44
C ALA A 277 11.52 -17.51 -5.67
N ILE A 278 11.56 -16.18 -5.65
CA ILE A 278 12.01 -15.34 -6.78
C ILE A 278 13.09 -14.31 -6.42
N ARG A 279 13.45 -14.16 -5.14
CA ARG A 279 14.34 -13.12 -4.58
C ARG A 279 15.64 -12.95 -5.37
N GLU A 280 16.35 -14.05 -5.62
CA GLU A 280 17.62 -14.06 -6.36
C GLU A 280 17.46 -13.63 -7.83
N SER A 281 16.27 -13.80 -8.40
CA SER A 281 15.95 -13.48 -9.80
C SER A 281 15.44 -12.05 -10.00
N LEU A 282 15.10 -11.31 -8.95
CA LEU A 282 14.55 -9.95 -9.06
C LEU A 282 15.54 -8.99 -9.73
N GLN A 283 16.84 -9.19 -9.56
CA GLN A 283 17.90 -8.41 -10.20
C GLN A 283 18.03 -8.66 -11.72
N ASP A 284 17.57 -9.82 -12.21
CA ASP A 284 17.63 -10.21 -13.62
C ASP A 284 16.34 -9.83 -14.39
N ILE A 285 15.30 -9.39 -13.67
CA ILE A 285 14.02 -8.98 -14.24
C ILE A 285 14.09 -7.54 -14.73
N GLN A 286 13.80 -7.35 -16.02
CA GLN A 286 13.64 -6.02 -16.60
C GLN A 286 12.22 -5.51 -16.31
N PHE A 287 12.08 -4.69 -15.26
CA PHE A 287 10.81 -4.06 -14.88
C PHE A 287 10.39 -2.96 -15.89
N TYR A 288 9.08 -2.83 -16.08
CA TYR A 288 8.47 -1.72 -16.80
C TYR A 288 8.40 -0.47 -15.91
N ASN A 289 8.33 0.71 -16.53
CA ASN A 289 8.09 1.98 -15.81
C ASN A 289 6.61 2.21 -15.45
N THR A 290 5.72 1.34 -15.94
CA THR A 290 4.27 1.35 -15.73
C THR A 290 3.88 0.36 -14.63
N VAL A 291 3.45 -0.85 -14.98
CA VAL A 291 3.16 -1.95 -14.05
C VAL A 291 3.69 -3.27 -14.62
N THR A 292 4.49 -3.98 -13.84
CA THR A 292 5.10 -5.25 -14.26
C THR A 292 4.31 -6.43 -13.70
N ASN A 293 3.72 -7.26 -14.58
CA ASN A 293 3.14 -8.54 -14.18
C ASN A 293 4.20 -9.64 -14.16
N LEU A 294 4.31 -10.30 -13.01
CA LEU A 294 5.05 -11.54 -12.81
C LEU A 294 4.04 -12.69 -12.73
N LYS A 295 3.72 -13.29 -13.89
CA LYS A 295 2.93 -14.53 -13.88
C LYS A 295 3.83 -15.69 -13.50
N LEU A 296 3.55 -16.30 -12.35
CA LEU A 296 4.29 -17.45 -11.83
C LEU A 296 3.63 -18.75 -12.31
N GLN A 297 4.44 -19.68 -12.82
CA GLN A 297 3.96 -20.99 -13.27
C GLN A 297 5.04 -22.06 -13.14
N THR A 298 4.75 -23.16 -12.46
CA THR A 298 5.65 -24.33 -12.37
C THR A 298 5.41 -25.27 -13.54
N THR A 299 6.46 -25.57 -14.31
CA THR A 299 6.47 -26.61 -15.37
C THR A 299 7.74 -27.44 -15.27
N ASP A 300 7.64 -28.73 -15.55
CA ASP A 300 8.77 -29.69 -15.50
C ASP A 300 9.59 -29.64 -14.20
N GLY A 301 8.93 -29.37 -13.07
CA GLY A 301 9.53 -29.26 -11.74
C GLY A 301 10.32 -27.96 -11.48
N ARG A 302 10.24 -26.96 -12.37
CA ARG A 302 10.87 -25.63 -12.21
C ARG A 302 9.83 -24.52 -12.19
N LEU A 303 10.08 -23.50 -11.37
CA LEU A 303 9.30 -22.27 -11.39
C LEU A 303 9.75 -21.40 -12.57
N HIS A 304 8.79 -20.97 -13.39
CA HIS A 304 8.99 -19.99 -14.44
C HIS A 304 8.31 -18.68 -14.08
N VAL A 305 9.05 -17.58 -14.23
CA VAL A 305 8.56 -16.22 -14.07
C VAL A 305 8.33 -15.62 -15.45
N HIS A 306 7.07 -15.45 -15.84
CA HIS A 306 6.70 -14.80 -17.09
C HIS A 306 6.49 -13.30 -16.85
N VAL A 307 7.47 -12.49 -17.24
CA VAL A 307 7.45 -11.03 -17.12
C VAL A 307 6.70 -10.43 -18.32
N VAL A 308 5.63 -9.69 -18.07
CA VAL A 308 4.88 -8.89 -19.07
C VAL A 308 4.41 -7.57 -18.46
N GLU A 309 3.99 -6.62 -19.28
CA GLU A 309 3.35 -5.37 -18.83
C GLU A 309 1.88 -5.62 -18.46
N ASP A 310 1.43 -5.16 -17.29
CA ASP A 310 0.04 -5.34 -16.84
C ASP A 310 -0.88 -4.23 -17.35
N VAL A 311 -1.19 -4.27 -18.64
CA VAL A 311 -1.99 -3.24 -19.35
C VAL A 311 -3.35 -2.91 -18.73
N ASN A 312 -3.89 -3.76 -17.85
CA ASN A 312 -5.16 -3.53 -17.16
C ASN A 312 -5.01 -2.73 -15.85
N GLU A 313 -3.78 -2.52 -15.37
CA GLU A 313 -3.47 -1.88 -14.09
C GLU A 313 -2.63 -0.60 -14.28
N ILE A 314 -2.30 -0.23 -15.52
CA ILE A 314 -1.55 0.99 -15.85
C ILE A 314 -2.39 2.20 -15.44
N ILE A 315 -1.91 2.94 -14.45
CA ILE A 315 -2.56 4.15 -13.96
C ILE A 315 -2.25 5.30 -14.92
N ASN A 316 -3.30 5.91 -15.49
CA ASN A 316 -3.21 7.17 -16.20
C ASN A 316 -3.10 8.30 -15.17
N TYR A 317 -1.90 8.53 -14.64
CA TYR A 317 -1.65 9.53 -13.61
C TYR A 317 -2.07 10.94 -14.06
N PRO A 318 -2.73 11.75 -13.18
CA PRO A 318 -3.06 13.14 -13.48
C PRO A 318 -1.81 13.95 -13.81
N THR A 319 -1.88 14.87 -14.79
CA THR A 319 -0.77 15.80 -15.02
C THR A 319 -0.75 16.89 -13.95
N THR A 320 0.42 17.47 -13.69
CA THR A 320 0.55 18.61 -12.75
C THR A 320 -0.28 19.83 -13.18
N GLN A 321 -0.62 19.95 -14.46
CA GLN A 321 -1.55 20.96 -14.96
C GLN A 321 -2.98 20.79 -14.42
N MET A 322 -3.46 19.55 -14.18
CA MET A 322 -4.81 19.27 -13.69
C MET A 322 -5.06 19.74 -12.24
N ILE A 323 -4.00 20.03 -11.48
CA ILE A 323 -4.06 20.52 -10.10
C ILE A 323 -3.52 21.95 -9.94
N GLN A 324 -3.11 22.61 -11.04
CA GLN A 324 -2.41 23.91 -11.00
C GLN A 324 -3.25 25.02 -10.34
N HIS A 325 -4.58 24.92 -10.37
CA HIS A 325 -5.50 25.84 -9.69
C HIS A 325 -5.43 25.77 -8.17
N LEU A 326 -5.03 24.63 -7.59
CA LEU A 326 -4.96 24.41 -6.15
C LEU A 326 -3.84 25.20 -5.47
N LYS A 327 -2.74 25.44 -6.20
CA LYS A 327 -1.51 26.10 -5.71
C LYS A 327 -0.92 25.46 -4.44
N CYS A 328 -1.12 24.15 -4.28
CA CYS A 328 -0.54 23.34 -3.22
C CYS A 328 0.96 23.09 -3.43
N GLN A 329 1.64 22.62 -2.39
CA GLN A 329 3.04 22.18 -2.50
C GLN A 329 3.12 20.89 -3.34
N CYS A 330 4.14 20.80 -4.20
CA CYS A 330 4.55 19.57 -4.86
C CYS A 330 5.87 19.09 -4.25
N VAL A 331 6.03 17.77 -4.08
CA VAL A 331 7.25 17.11 -3.61
C VAL A 331 7.61 16.01 -4.61
N LYS A 332 8.86 15.91 -5.04
CA LYS A 332 9.28 14.87 -6.00
C LYS A 332 9.40 13.53 -5.29
N GLU A 333 9.17 12.44 -6.02
CA GLU A 333 9.24 11.09 -5.45
C GLU A 333 10.63 10.75 -4.87
N LYS A 334 11.73 11.22 -5.47
CA LYS A 334 13.08 11.08 -4.88
C LYS A 334 13.32 11.87 -3.59
N ASP A 335 12.51 12.90 -3.31
CA ASP A 335 12.65 13.73 -2.11
C ASP A 335 11.92 13.09 -0.90
N LEU A 336 11.36 11.89 -1.05
CA LEU A 336 10.65 11.13 -0.02
C LEU A 336 11.54 10.07 0.64
N GLU A 337 11.85 10.22 1.92
CA GLU A 337 12.44 9.15 2.71
C GLU A 337 11.35 8.16 3.17
N PHE A 338 11.47 6.88 2.82
CA PHE A 338 10.56 5.83 3.30
C PHE A 338 10.83 5.47 4.76
N ASP A 339 9.81 5.54 5.62
CA ASP A 339 9.88 5.07 7.01
C ASP A 339 9.32 3.64 7.14
N SER A 340 8.03 3.46 6.83
CA SER A 340 7.33 2.16 6.93
C SER A 340 6.09 2.04 6.04
N HIS A 341 5.63 0.81 5.79
CA HIS A 341 4.30 0.55 5.22
C HIS A 341 3.24 0.66 6.32
N MET A 342 2.08 1.24 6.01
CA MET A 342 0.93 1.21 6.92
C MET A 342 -0.13 0.21 6.44
N SER A 343 -0.75 0.47 5.29
CA SER A 343 -1.77 -0.41 4.72
C SER A 343 -2.01 -0.08 3.25
N GLY A 344 -2.49 -1.03 2.44
CA GLY A 344 -2.81 -0.78 1.03
C GLY A 344 -1.67 -0.06 0.30
N PHE A 345 -1.99 1.08 -0.32
CA PHE A 345 -1.04 1.98 -0.99
C PHE A 345 -0.73 3.24 -0.14
N VAL A 346 -0.67 3.05 1.18
CA VAL A 346 -0.42 4.09 2.19
C VAL A 346 0.88 3.80 2.94
N TYR A 347 1.78 4.76 2.95
CA TYR A 347 3.15 4.65 3.46
C TYR A 347 3.48 5.81 4.40
N LYS A 348 4.18 5.53 5.49
CA LYS A 348 4.77 6.55 6.35
C LYS A 348 6.10 6.99 5.74
N VAL A 349 6.29 8.30 5.58
CA VAL A 349 7.45 8.90 4.92
C VAL A 349 7.95 10.11 5.72
N ARG A 350 9.18 10.56 5.44
CA ARG A 350 9.71 11.82 5.94
C ARG A 350 10.10 12.73 4.78
N VAL A 351 9.85 14.02 4.95
CA VAL A 351 10.20 15.10 4.01
C VAL A 351 10.76 16.25 4.83
N ASN A 352 12.02 16.63 4.61
CA ASN A 352 12.70 17.70 5.38
C ASN A 352 12.54 17.53 6.92
N ASN A 353 12.74 16.31 7.42
CA ASN A 353 12.50 15.88 8.81
C ASN A 353 11.04 15.95 9.33
N LYS A 354 10.04 16.42 8.55
CA LYS A 354 8.62 16.27 8.91
C LYS A 354 8.13 14.87 8.56
N THR A 355 7.55 14.17 9.52
CA THR A 355 6.85 12.88 9.31
C THR A 355 5.49 13.11 8.67
N LEU A 356 5.20 12.39 7.60
CA LEU A 356 4.00 12.52 6.78
C LEU A 356 3.48 11.14 6.33
N ILE A 357 2.24 11.10 5.85
CA ILE A 357 1.66 9.93 5.19
C ILE A 357 1.55 10.17 3.68
N LYS A 358 2.19 9.31 2.88
CA LYS A 358 2.04 9.20 1.43
C LYS A 358 0.89 8.26 1.11
N LYS A 359 -0.16 8.76 0.45
CA LYS A 359 -1.24 7.93 -0.13
C LYS A 359 -1.11 7.97 -1.65
N GLU A 360 -0.75 6.86 -2.26
CA GLU A 360 -0.67 6.71 -3.72
C GLU A 360 -2.03 6.35 -4.32
N ILE A 361 -2.21 6.64 -5.62
CA ILE A 361 -3.35 6.14 -6.41
C ILE A 361 -3.28 4.60 -6.45
N PRO A 362 -4.30 3.84 -6.00
CA PRO A 362 -4.26 2.36 -6.01
C PRO A 362 -4.23 1.74 -7.42
N GLY A 363 -5.09 2.20 -8.32
CA GLY A 363 -5.29 1.62 -9.66
C GLY A 363 -5.99 2.57 -10.64
N PRO A 364 -6.14 2.19 -11.92
CA PRO A 364 -6.62 3.09 -12.98
C PRO A 364 -8.02 3.66 -12.72
N ASP A 365 -8.92 2.86 -12.15
CA ASP A 365 -10.31 3.28 -11.87
C ASP A 365 -10.44 4.30 -10.72
N THR A 366 -9.36 4.56 -9.97
CA THR A 366 -9.38 5.37 -8.73
C THR A 366 -8.86 6.80 -8.91
N VAL A 367 -8.55 7.23 -10.13
CA VAL A 367 -7.91 8.52 -10.43
C VAL A 367 -8.82 9.71 -10.14
N ASP A 368 -10.10 9.65 -10.52
CA ASP A 368 -11.07 10.74 -10.27
C ASP A 368 -11.38 10.90 -8.76
N GLU A 369 -11.34 9.80 -8.01
CA GLU A 369 -11.56 9.76 -6.56
C GLU A 369 -10.40 10.42 -5.82
N PHE A 370 -9.16 10.10 -6.22
CA PHE A 370 -7.95 10.74 -5.73
C PHE A 370 -7.96 12.25 -6.03
N LEU A 371 -8.36 12.65 -7.24
CA LEU A 371 -8.49 14.07 -7.58
C LEU A 371 -9.57 14.78 -6.75
N TYR A 372 -10.70 14.12 -6.48
CA TYR A 372 -11.73 14.64 -5.58
C TYR A 372 -11.19 14.85 -4.16
N GLU A 373 -10.50 13.85 -3.59
CA GLU A 373 -9.87 13.93 -2.27
C GLU A 373 -8.86 15.09 -2.18
N VAL A 374 -7.97 15.24 -3.17
CA VAL A 374 -6.99 16.32 -3.23
C VAL A 374 -7.66 17.71 -3.36
N ASN A 375 -8.75 17.84 -4.12
CA ASN A 375 -9.50 19.10 -4.20
C ASN A 375 -10.22 19.42 -2.88
N ALA A 376 -10.78 18.41 -2.19
CA ALA A 376 -11.44 18.56 -0.90
C ALA A 376 -10.45 18.96 0.20
N LEU A 377 -9.38 18.18 0.39
CA LEU A 377 -8.35 18.42 1.39
C LEU A 377 -7.65 19.77 1.19
N ASN A 378 -7.35 20.18 -0.05
CA ASN A 378 -6.78 21.51 -0.30
C ASN A 378 -7.78 22.64 0.03
N SER A 379 -9.09 22.43 -0.16
CA SER A 379 -10.12 23.41 0.21
C SER A 379 -10.29 23.50 1.73
N LEU A 380 -10.13 22.37 2.43
CA LEU A 380 -10.34 22.21 3.87
C LEU A 380 -9.09 22.45 4.73
N ARG A 381 -7.96 22.86 4.13
CA ARG A 381 -6.63 23.08 4.75
C ARG A 381 -6.57 24.04 5.97
N PHE A 382 -7.68 24.69 6.34
CA PHE A 382 -7.80 25.55 7.52
C PHE A 382 -8.76 25.00 8.59
N SER A 383 -9.43 23.86 8.34
CA SER A 383 -10.16 23.13 9.37
C SER A 383 -9.19 22.57 10.41
N ARG A 384 -9.61 22.55 11.68
CA ARG A 384 -8.85 21.90 12.77
C ARG A 384 -9.22 20.42 12.97
N SER A 385 -10.24 19.95 12.25
CA SER A 385 -10.88 18.64 12.41
C SER A 385 -10.98 17.82 11.12
N VAL A 386 -10.39 18.32 10.04
CA VAL A 386 -9.95 17.53 8.89
C VAL A 386 -8.41 17.43 8.96
N ILE A 387 -7.81 16.37 8.42
CA ILE A 387 -6.36 16.22 8.43
C ILE A 387 -5.65 17.33 7.64
N GLU A 388 -4.50 17.80 8.11
CA GLU A 388 -3.70 18.81 7.39
C GLU A 388 -3.20 18.24 6.06
N PHE A 389 -3.60 18.89 4.97
CA PHE A 389 -3.07 18.64 3.63
C PHE A 389 -1.71 19.31 3.45
N TYR A 390 -0.66 18.51 3.32
CA TYR A 390 0.70 19.01 3.11
C TYR A 390 0.96 19.33 1.62
N GLY A 391 0.48 18.47 0.72
CA GLY A 391 0.66 18.66 -0.73
C GLY A 391 0.51 17.38 -1.54
N VAL A 392 1.10 17.37 -2.74
CA VAL A 392 1.11 16.22 -3.65
C VAL A 392 2.51 15.67 -3.88
N VAL A 393 2.58 14.39 -4.24
CA VAL A 393 3.78 13.74 -4.78
C VAL A 393 3.73 13.79 -6.30
N VAL A 394 4.82 14.23 -6.93
CA VAL A 394 5.02 14.23 -8.39
C VAL A 394 6.19 13.33 -8.78
N ASP A 395 6.28 12.93 -10.05
CA ASP A 395 7.52 12.35 -10.58
C ASP A 395 8.67 13.36 -10.60
N ASP A 396 9.89 12.84 -10.73
CA ASP A 396 11.12 13.63 -10.69
C ASP A 396 11.24 14.69 -11.79
N GLU A 397 10.43 14.59 -12.85
CA GLU A 397 10.33 15.50 -14.00
C GLU A 397 9.20 16.57 -13.86
N ASP A 398 8.41 16.55 -12.77
CA ASP A 398 7.24 17.41 -12.52
C ASP A 398 6.08 17.29 -13.53
N GLU A 399 5.97 16.17 -14.25
CA GLU A 399 4.93 15.97 -15.27
C GLU A 399 3.61 15.42 -14.70
N THR A 400 3.67 14.42 -13.80
CA THR A 400 2.46 13.74 -13.30
C THR A 400 2.46 13.50 -11.79
N VAL A 401 1.25 13.50 -11.22
CA VAL A 401 0.95 13.36 -9.80
C VAL A 401 0.81 11.88 -9.44
N LYS A 402 1.64 11.37 -8.53
CA LYS A 402 1.67 9.96 -8.10
C LYS A 402 0.83 9.66 -6.87
N GLY A 403 0.64 10.66 -6.01
CA GLY A 403 -0.03 10.52 -4.72
C GLY A 403 -0.17 11.85 -3.97
N LEU A 404 -0.66 11.79 -2.75
CA LEU A 404 -0.86 12.94 -1.85
C LEU A 404 -0.10 12.76 -0.53
N LEU A 405 0.19 13.89 0.12
CA LEU A 405 0.83 13.98 1.43
C LEU A 405 -0.10 14.67 2.43
N ILE A 406 -0.34 14.00 3.56
CA ILE A 406 -1.04 14.53 4.73
C ILE A 406 -0.17 14.38 5.98
N ASN A 407 -0.50 15.12 7.04
CA ASN A 407 0.15 14.92 8.35
C ASN A 407 -0.05 13.48 8.84
N TYR A 408 0.94 12.99 9.58
CA TYR A 408 0.77 11.82 10.43
C TYR A 408 -0.11 12.16 11.64
N ALA A 409 -0.79 11.16 12.18
CA ALA A 409 -1.61 11.25 13.40
C ALA A 409 -1.12 10.15 14.35
N GLU A 410 -0.49 10.54 15.44
CA GLU A 410 0.40 9.68 16.22
C GLU A 410 -0.32 8.55 16.95
N LYS A 411 -1.60 8.73 17.28
CA LYS A 411 -2.41 7.76 18.05
C LYS A 411 -3.26 6.84 17.17
N GLY A 412 -3.08 6.86 15.85
CA GLY A 412 -3.75 5.93 14.93
C GLY A 412 -5.22 6.27 14.65
N ALA A 413 -6.00 5.27 14.22
CA ALA A 413 -7.41 5.44 13.91
C ALA A 413 -8.30 5.30 15.17
N LEU A 414 -9.45 5.98 15.18
CA LEU A 414 -10.38 5.95 16.30
C LEU A 414 -10.92 4.53 16.59
N ILE A 415 -11.02 3.67 15.57
CA ILE A 415 -11.38 2.25 15.76
C ILE A 415 -10.35 1.51 16.61
N ASP A 416 -9.06 1.70 16.36
CA ASP A 416 -7.97 1.06 17.13
C ASP A 416 -7.95 1.62 18.56
N VAL A 417 -8.12 2.94 18.73
CA VAL A 417 -8.15 3.61 20.05
C VAL A 417 -9.34 3.14 20.92
N ILE A 418 -10.50 2.85 20.32
CA ILE A 418 -11.63 2.25 21.04
C ILE A 418 -11.32 0.79 21.40
N TYR A 419 -10.81 0.00 20.44
CA TYR A 419 -10.45 -1.41 20.65
C TYR A 419 -9.43 -1.59 21.79
N ASP A 420 -8.32 -0.85 21.75
CA ASP A 420 -7.26 -0.93 22.76
C ASP A 420 -7.79 -0.54 24.15
N SER A 421 -8.68 0.45 24.23
CA SER A 421 -9.31 0.86 25.50
C SER A 421 -10.20 -0.23 26.12
N GLN A 422 -10.79 -1.11 25.30
CA GLN A 422 -11.52 -2.28 25.76
C GLN A 422 -10.58 -3.40 26.26
N GLU A 423 -9.51 -3.73 25.51
CA GLU A 423 -8.56 -4.80 25.91
C GLU A 423 -7.83 -4.45 27.22
N ASP A 424 -7.48 -3.18 27.43
CA ASP A 424 -6.91 -2.67 28.67
C ASP A 424 -7.92 -2.55 29.83
N GLY A 425 -9.23 -2.63 29.55
CA GLY A 425 -10.30 -2.39 30.52
C GLY A 425 -10.44 -0.92 30.96
N ASN A 426 -9.83 0.02 30.22
CA ASN A 426 -9.72 1.44 30.55
C ASN A 426 -10.75 2.28 29.79
N SER A 427 -11.97 2.37 30.35
CA SER A 427 -13.07 3.20 29.80
C SER A 427 -12.64 4.65 29.52
N LEU A 428 -12.81 5.08 28.27
CA LEU A 428 -12.45 6.42 27.77
C LEU A 428 -13.27 7.50 28.50
N PRO A 429 -12.62 8.53 29.09
CA PRO A 429 -13.31 9.60 29.81
C PRO A 429 -14.36 10.32 28.95
N TRP A 430 -15.52 10.64 29.52
CA TRP A 430 -16.59 11.31 28.78
C TRP A 430 -16.12 12.62 28.12
N SER A 431 -15.32 13.43 28.82
CA SER A 431 -14.77 14.69 28.30
C SER A 431 -13.93 14.50 27.02
N LEU A 432 -13.19 13.39 26.93
CA LEU A 432 -12.40 13.04 25.75
C LEU A 432 -13.33 12.60 24.59
N ARG A 433 -14.32 11.77 24.89
CA ARG A 433 -15.32 11.31 23.90
C ARG A 433 -16.20 12.46 23.38
N GLU A 434 -16.55 13.43 24.23
CA GLU A 434 -17.20 14.67 23.83
C GLU A 434 -16.30 15.54 22.97
N LYS A 435 -15.01 15.72 23.34
CA LYS A 435 -14.04 16.48 22.54
C LYS A 435 -13.97 15.92 21.12
N TRP A 436 -13.81 14.61 20.97
CA TRP A 436 -13.77 13.94 19.68
C TRP A 436 -15.10 14.07 18.93
N ALA A 437 -16.24 13.81 19.58
CA ALA A 437 -17.56 14.00 18.96
C ALA A 437 -17.74 15.43 18.41
N ARG A 438 -17.39 16.45 19.19
CA ARG A 438 -17.46 17.86 18.79
C ARG A 438 -16.56 18.16 17.60
N GLN A 439 -15.35 17.61 17.59
CA GLN A 439 -14.40 17.74 16.48
C GLN A 439 -14.89 17.01 15.21
N ILE A 440 -15.42 15.79 15.32
CA ILE A 440 -15.95 15.03 14.18
C ILE A 440 -17.16 15.73 13.56
N VAL A 441 -18.08 16.24 14.38
CA VAL A 441 -19.23 17.04 13.90
C VAL A 441 -18.75 18.34 13.25
N GLN A 442 -17.72 19.00 13.80
CA GLN A 442 -17.13 20.21 13.18
C GLN A 442 -16.47 19.90 11.84
N GLY A 443 -15.62 18.88 11.76
CA GLY A 443 -14.94 18.49 10.53
C GLY A 443 -15.94 18.12 9.42
N LEU A 444 -17.02 17.40 9.75
CA LEU A 444 -18.07 17.10 8.79
C LEU A 444 -18.86 18.36 8.38
N SER A 445 -19.10 19.28 9.31
CA SER A 445 -19.67 20.59 9.01
C SER A 445 -18.81 21.38 8.03
N ASP A 446 -17.49 21.39 8.23
CA ASP A 446 -16.54 22.08 7.35
C ASP A 446 -16.56 21.46 5.95
N VAL A 447 -16.58 20.12 5.84
CA VAL A 447 -16.70 19.38 4.57
C VAL A 447 -17.98 19.77 3.82
N HIS A 448 -19.13 19.80 4.51
CA HIS A 448 -20.43 20.11 3.90
C HIS A 448 -20.55 21.57 3.46
N GLU A 449 -20.12 22.53 4.30
CA GLU A 449 -20.13 23.96 3.96
C GLU A 449 -19.13 24.30 2.83
N ALA A 450 -18.04 23.53 2.69
CA ALA A 450 -17.13 23.62 1.55
C ALA A 450 -17.70 23.02 0.23
N GLY A 451 -18.93 22.48 0.26
CA GLY A 451 -19.61 21.89 -0.91
C GLY A 451 -19.21 20.44 -1.21
N PHE A 452 -18.48 19.80 -0.30
CA PHE A 452 -18.06 18.40 -0.41
C PHE A 452 -19.01 17.47 0.37
N VAL A 453 -18.81 16.18 0.15
CA VAL A 453 -19.46 15.04 0.81
C VAL A 453 -18.31 14.12 1.22
N GLN A 454 -18.33 13.56 2.43
CA GLN A 454 -17.26 12.69 2.90
C GLN A 454 -17.44 11.25 2.40
N GLY A 455 -18.69 10.74 2.36
CA GLY A 455 -19.08 9.54 1.61
C GLY A 455 -18.72 8.17 2.21
N ASP A 456 -17.84 8.12 3.22
CA ASP A 456 -17.31 6.91 3.86
C ASP A 456 -16.90 7.23 5.32
N LEU A 457 -17.85 7.68 6.15
CA LEU A 457 -17.53 8.20 7.49
C LEU A 457 -17.52 7.08 8.53
N THR A 458 -16.40 6.38 8.64
CA THR A 458 -16.21 5.26 9.59
C THR A 458 -15.23 5.61 10.71
N LEU A 459 -15.20 4.78 11.76
CA LEU A 459 -14.19 4.86 12.82
C LEU A 459 -12.74 4.66 12.30
N SER A 460 -12.59 3.96 11.18
CA SER A 460 -11.30 3.80 10.48
C SER A 460 -10.84 5.07 9.75
N ASN A 461 -11.80 5.90 9.33
CA ASN A 461 -11.56 7.13 8.56
C ASN A 461 -11.55 8.40 9.46
N ILE A 462 -11.37 8.20 10.76
CA ILE A 462 -11.13 9.23 11.77
C ILE A 462 -9.84 8.85 12.50
N VAL A 463 -8.89 9.78 12.62
CA VAL A 463 -7.59 9.56 13.28
C VAL A 463 -7.39 10.54 14.42
N ILE A 464 -6.59 10.14 15.41
CA ILE A 464 -6.31 10.94 16.61
C ILE A 464 -4.85 11.42 16.61
N ASP A 465 -4.62 12.74 16.69
CA ASP A 465 -3.27 13.33 16.78
C ASP A 465 -2.66 13.26 18.19
N TYR A 466 -1.38 13.60 18.34
CA TYR A 466 -0.68 13.59 19.63
C TYR A 466 -1.36 14.42 20.73
N GLU A 467 -2.17 15.43 20.38
CA GLU A 467 -2.92 16.30 21.31
C GLU A 467 -4.34 15.80 21.63
N ASP A 468 -4.64 14.54 21.28
CA ASP A 468 -5.98 13.96 21.41
C ASP A 468 -7.06 14.68 20.58
N ASN A 469 -6.72 15.24 19.42
CA ASN A 469 -7.72 15.81 18.51
C ASN A 469 -8.13 14.81 17.42
N ALA A 470 -9.43 14.64 17.23
CA ALA A 470 -9.97 13.87 16.11
C ALA A 470 -9.87 14.65 14.79
N LYS A 471 -9.39 13.98 13.75
CA LYS A 471 -9.30 14.46 12.35
C LYS A 471 -10.02 13.49 11.43
N ILE A 472 -10.86 14.00 10.54
CA ILE A 472 -11.42 13.22 9.42
C ILE A 472 -10.33 13.05 8.34
N ILE A 473 -10.22 11.83 7.80
CA ILE A 473 -9.40 11.46 6.64
C ILE A 473 -10.28 10.88 5.51
N ASP A 474 -9.65 10.50 4.39
CA ASP A 474 -10.26 9.77 3.27
C ASP A 474 -11.59 10.35 2.74
N ILE A 475 -11.56 11.62 2.34
CA ILE A 475 -12.74 12.31 1.77
C ILE A 475 -12.92 11.83 0.32
N ASN A 476 -13.82 10.87 0.10
CA ASN A 476 -14.03 10.24 -1.20
C ASN A 476 -15.53 10.16 -1.58
N ARG A 477 -15.87 9.47 -2.69
CA ARG A 477 -17.26 9.20 -3.11
C ARG A 477 -17.47 7.76 -3.59
N ARG A 478 -16.76 6.79 -2.98
CA ARG A 478 -16.95 5.35 -3.22
C ARG A 478 -18.31 4.89 -2.70
N GLY A 479 -18.59 5.25 -1.46
CA GLY A 479 -19.85 4.99 -0.77
C GLY A 479 -19.65 4.32 0.57
N CYS A 480 -20.76 4.14 1.30
CA CYS A 480 -20.76 3.49 2.58
C CYS A 480 -20.33 2.01 2.46
N PRO A 481 -19.42 1.53 3.34
CA PRO A 481 -19.01 0.14 3.36
C PRO A 481 -20.13 -0.77 3.90
N VAL A 482 -19.97 -2.08 3.69
CA VAL A 482 -20.99 -3.08 4.06
C VAL A 482 -21.27 -3.02 5.56
N GLY A 483 -22.55 -2.88 5.90
CA GLY A 483 -23.02 -2.72 7.28
C GLY A 483 -23.03 -1.29 7.80
N TRP A 484 -22.58 -0.30 7.02
CA TRP A 484 -22.65 1.16 7.33
C TRP A 484 -23.69 1.90 6.47
N GLU A 485 -24.54 1.18 5.72
CA GLU A 485 -25.52 1.77 4.82
C GLU A 485 -26.72 2.37 5.59
N PRO A 486 -27.25 3.55 5.18
CA PRO A 486 -28.44 4.12 5.81
C PRO A 486 -29.71 3.36 5.37
N PRO A 487 -30.80 3.35 6.18
CA PRO A 487 -31.97 2.48 5.93
C PRO A 487 -32.65 2.68 4.57
N GLU A 488 -32.61 3.89 4.00
CA GLU A 488 -33.14 4.17 2.67
C GLU A 488 -32.35 3.50 1.51
N ALA A 489 -31.12 3.04 1.77
CA ALA A 489 -30.30 2.33 0.79
C ALA A 489 -30.67 0.84 0.66
N THR A 490 -31.22 0.20 1.70
CA THR A 490 -31.48 -1.25 1.73
C THR A 490 -32.32 -1.73 0.55
N ALA A 491 -33.45 -1.06 0.28
CA ALA A 491 -34.33 -1.41 -0.83
C ALA A 491 -33.67 -1.27 -2.22
N LEU A 492 -32.60 -0.49 -2.34
CA LEU A 492 -31.84 -0.31 -3.58
C LEU A 492 -30.83 -1.45 -3.76
N ILE A 493 -30.16 -1.83 -2.67
CA ILE A 493 -29.25 -2.99 -2.60
C ILE A 493 -30.03 -4.26 -2.96
N ASP A 494 -31.20 -4.47 -2.36
CA ASP A 494 -32.11 -5.58 -2.68
C ASP A 494 -32.55 -5.58 -4.16
N SER A 495 -32.72 -4.41 -4.76
CA SER A 495 -33.03 -4.25 -6.19
C SER A 495 -31.80 -4.24 -7.12
N ASN A 496 -30.59 -4.46 -6.58
CA ASN A 496 -29.31 -4.44 -7.30
C ASN A 496 -29.03 -3.12 -8.05
N GLN A 497 -29.46 -1.99 -7.48
CA GLN A 497 -29.18 -0.63 -7.98
C GLN A 497 -27.85 -0.07 -7.42
N ARG A 498 -27.31 0.97 -8.04
CA ARG A 498 -26.04 1.58 -7.61
C ARG A 498 -26.24 2.43 -6.34
N ILE A 499 -25.64 2.00 -5.23
CA ILE A 499 -25.65 2.71 -3.95
C ILE A 499 -25.06 4.13 -4.05
N SER A 500 -24.17 4.38 -5.01
CA SER A 500 -23.59 5.72 -5.27
C SER A 500 -24.60 6.81 -5.64
N MET A 501 -25.86 6.45 -5.94
CA MET A 501 -26.96 7.42 -6.07
C MET A 501 -27.37 8.09 -4.75
N TYR A 502 -26.98 7.53 -3.59
CA TYR A 502 -27.39 7.98 -2.25
C TYR A 502 -26.24 8.56 -1.40
N ILE A 503 -25.04 8.63 -1.97
CA ILE A 503 -23.88 9.30 -1.35
C ILE A 503 -24.15 10.80 -1.30
N GLY A 504 -24.26 11.36 -0.09
CA GLY A 504 -24.54 12.77 0.11
C GLY A 504 -24.60 13.16 1.59
N VAL A 505 -24.81 14.46 1.84
CA VAL A 505 -24.94 15.03 3.20
C VAL A 505 -25.83 14.19 4.14
N LYS A 506 -26.89 13.56 3.63
CA LYS A 506 -27.81 12.74 4.44
C LYS A 506 -27.34 11.30 4.72
N SER A 507 -26.45 10.72 3.91
CA SER A 507 -25.76 9.46 4.25
C SER A 507 -24.66 9.71 5.27
N ASP A 508 -23.85 10.75 5.04
CA ASP A 508 -22.78 11.19 5.94
C ASP A 508 -23.31 11.42 7.36
N LEU A 509 -24.49 12.05 7.50
CA LEU A 509 -25.13 12.30 8.80
C LEU A 509 -25.66 11.02 9.47
N TYR A 510 -25.98 9.96 8.73
CA TYR A 510 -26.33 8.66 9.33
C TYR A 510 -25.08 7.94 9.85
N GLN A 511 -24.01 7.96 9.05
CA GLN A 511 -22.70 7.41 9.42
C GLN A 511 -22.10 8.17 10.62
N LEU A 512 -22.25 9.49 10.67
CA LEU A 512 -21.97 10.29 11.87
C LEU A 512 -22.75 9.79 13.09
N GLY A 513 -24.03 9.46 12.92
CA GLY A 513 -24.86 8.86 13.96
C GLY A 513 -24.30 7.54 14.49
N MET A 514 -23.71 6.71 13.62
CA MET A 514 -23.01 5.49 14.03
C MET A 514 -21.72 5.78 14.79
N VAL A 515 -20.92 6.75 14.33
CA VAL A 515 -19.69 7.18 15.04
C VAL A 515 -20.00 7.75 16.42
N LEU A 516 -21.05 8.57 16.55
CA LEU A 516 -21.48 9.12 17.84
C LEU A 516 -22.08 8.03 18.75
N TRP A 517 -22.81 7.06 18.18
CA TRP A 517 -23.27 5.89 18.93
C TRP A 517 -22.11 5.05 19.45
N ALA A 518 -21.13 4.74 18.60
CA ALA A 518 -19.91 4.00 18.92
C ALA A 518 -19.05 4.72 19.98
N LEU A 519 -18.98 6.06 19.94
CA LEU A 519 -18.36 6.84 21.01
C LEU A 519 -19.14 6.73 22.33
N ALA A 520 -20.48 6.72 22.31
CA ALA A 520 -21.28 6.58 23.52
C ALA A 520 -21.18 5.17 24.15
N THR A 521 -21.27 4.10 23.37
CA THR A 521 -21.13 2.70 23.82
C THR A 521 -19.68 2.31 24.11
N GLN A 522 -18.72 2.92 23.39
CA GLN A 522 -17.31 2.49 23.29
C GLN A 522 -17.15 1.15 22.56
N GLU A 523 -17.84 0.98 21.44
CA GLU A 523 -17.79 -0.22 20.61
C GLU A 523 -17.20 0.07 19.22
N ASP A 524 -16.31 -0.81 18.75
CA ASP A 524 -15.47 -0.65 17.56
C ASP A 524 -16.09 -1.23 16.26
N GLU A 525 -16.94 -2.26 16.36
CA GLU A 525 -17.74 -2.81 15.24
C GLU A 525 -19.25 -2.43 15.35
N PRO A 526 -19.65 -1.16 15.11
CA PRO A 526 -21.06 -0.75 15.12
C PRO A 526 -21.87 -1.39 13.97
N GLU A 527 -21.22 -1.90 12.91
CA GLU A 527 -21.89 -2.70 11.88
C GLU A 527 -22.30 -4.11 12.34
N ALA A 528 -21.71 -4.65 13.41
CA ALA A 528 -22.04 -5.97 13.93
C ALA A 528 -23.38 -5.98 14.70
N HIS A 529 -23.87 -4.80 15.08
CA HIS A 529 -25.01 -4.62 15.97
C HIS A 529 -26.35 -4.52 15.23
N GLN A 530 -27.42 -5.04 15.86
CA GLN A 530 -28.73 -5.14 15.23
C GLN A 530 -29.35 -3.75 15.01
N ARG A 531 -29.81 -3.49 13.78
CA ARG A 531 -30.49 -2.24 13.42
C ARG A 531 -31.95 -2.22 13.89
N PRO A 532 -32.51 -1.03 14.24
CA PRO A 532 -31.84 0.26 14.31
C PRO A 532 -30.97 0.40 15.57
N LEU A 533 -29.76 0.96 15.42
CA LEU A 533 -28.93 1.31 16.58
C LEU A 533 -29.64 2.36 17.44
N ARG A 534 -29.60 2.19 18.75
CA ARG A 534 -30.16 3.10 19.75
C ARG A 534 -29.24 3.13 20.96
N LEU A 535 -29.25 4.24 21.71
CA LEU A 535 -28.59 4.29 23.00
C LEU A 535 -29.58 3.83 24.07
N ASP A 536 -29.24 2.76 24.78
CA ASP A 536 -30.01 2.26 25.91
C ASP A 536 -29.98 3.24 27.09
N PRO A 537 -31.03 3.31 27.93
CA PRO A 537 -31.12 4.24 29.06
C PRO A 537 -29.93 4.16 30.04
N GLU A 538 -29.34 2.99 30.18
CA GLU A 538 -28.23 2.66 31.07
C GLU A 538 -26.87 3.26 30.63
N ILE A 539 -26.75 3.68 29.36
CA ILE A 539 -25.54 4.32 28.85
C ILE A 539 -25.44 5.76 29.39
N ASP A 540 -24.46 6.01 30.24
CA ASP A 540 -24.22 7.32 30.86
C ASP A 540 -23.66 8.33 29.86
N VAL A 541 -24.56 9.06 29.20
CA VAL A 541 -24.28 10.20 28.32
C VAL A 541 -25.33 11.32 28.50
N PRO A 542 -24.95 12.60 28.32
CA PRO A 542 -25.89 13.72 28.44
C PRO A 542 -27.08 13.62 27.49
N GLY A 543 -28.25 14.10 27.93
CA GLY A 543 -29.49 14.06 27.12
C GLY A 543 -29.37 14.78 25.77
N TRP A 544 -28.61 15.88 25.69
CA TRP A 544 -28.35 16.58 24.43
C TRP A 544 -27.58 15.72 23.42
N TYR A 545 -26.68 14.85 23.90
CA TYR A 545 -25.93 13.91 23.06
C TYR A 545 -26.81 12.77 22.58
N ARG A 546 -27.65 12.22 23.46
CA ARG A 546 -28.63 11.19 23.09
C ARG A 546 -29.57 11.68 21.99
N THR A 547 -30.10 12.89 22.13
CA THR A 547 -30.91 13.55 21.09
C THR A 547 -30.12 13.83 19.80
N MET A 548 -28.82 14.15 19.88
CA MET A 548 -27.97 14.29 18.69
C MET A 548 -27.85 12.97 17.91
N VAL A 549 -27.62 11.86 18.61
CA VAL A 549 -27.55 10.51 18.02
C VAL A 549 -28.91 10.08 17.44
N GLU A 550 -30.01 10.35 18.15
CA GLU A 550 -31.38 10.09 17.68
C GLU A 550 -31.71 10.84 16.38
N TYR A 551 -31.32 12.11 16.25
CA TYR A 551 -31.48 12.86 15.01
C TYR A 551 -30.64 12.28 13.87
N CYS A 552 -29.38 11.89 14.12
CA CYS A 552 -28.48 11.36 13.10
C CYS A 552 -28.92 9.98 12.58
N LEU A 553 -29.29 9.06 13.48
CA LEU A 553 -29.69 7.69 13.15
C LEU A 553 -31.15 7.55 12.68
N HIS A 554 -31.88 8.66 12.53
CA HIS A 554 -33.29 8.62 12.14
C HIS A 554 -33.51 7.99 10.74
N GLU A 555 -34.51 7.12 10.62
CA GLU A 555 -34.82 6.37 9.39
C GLU A 555 -35.15 7.30 8.21
N ASP A 556 -36.02 8.30 8.41
CA ASP A 556 -36.28 9.33 7.41
C ASP A 556 -35.08 10.31 7.31
N PRO A 557 -34.35 10.37 6.17
CA PRO A 557 -33.22 11.27 6.01
C PRO A 557 -33.58 12.75 6.12
N ARG A 558 -34.85 13.14 5.96
CA ARG A 558 -35.28 14.54 6.09
C ARG A 558 -35.10 15.06 7.52
N VAL A 559 -35.28 14.19 8.52
CA VAL A 559 -35.19 14.52 9.96
C VAL A 559 -33.74 14.70 10.44
N ARG A 560 -32.76 14.05 9.79
CA ARG A 560 -31.33 14.17 10.14
C ARG A 560 -30.85 15.63 10.04
N LEU A 561 -30.56 16.25 11.18
CA LEU A 561 -30.16 17.67 11.22
C LEU A 561 -28.78 17.88 10.57
N GLN A 562 -28.56 19.04 9.96
CA GLN A 562 -27.27 19.40 9.37
C GLN A 562 -26.18 19.52 10.45
N ALA A 563 -24.92 19.23 10.12
CA ALA A 563 -23.81 19.31 11.08
C ALA A 563 -23.68 20.71 11.72
N THR A 564 -23.87 21.78 10.94
CA THR A 564 -23.99 23.18 11.41
C THR A 564 -25.07 23.45 12.45
N VAL A 565 -26.08 22.57 12.55
CA VAL A 565 -27.15 22.61 13.56
C VAL A 565 -26.81 21.70 14.74
N LEU A 566 -26.27 20.51 14.49
CA LEU A 566 -25.80 19.58 15.54
C LEU A 566 -24.73 20.23 16.42
N LEU A 567 -23.83 21.04 15.86
CA LEU A 567 -22.83 21.82 16.60
C LEU A 567 -23.43 22.70 17.72
N LYS A 568 -24.69 23.13 17.58
CA LYS A 568 -25.39 24.01 18.54
C LYS A 568 -26.06 23.25 19.69
N LEU A 569 -26.01 21.92 19.67
CA LEU A 569 -26.50 21.05 20.76
C LEU A 569 -25.44 20.77 21.81
N PHE A 570 -24.15 20.89 21.46
CA PHE A 570 -23.06 20.80 22.43
C PHE A 570 -23.10 21.97 23.43
N PRO A 571 -22.64 21.79 24.68
CA PRO A 571 -22.50 22.90 25.62
C PRO A 571 -21.47 23.92 25.10
N GLN A 572 -21.65 25.19 25.47
CA GLN A 572 -20.61 26.22 25.29
C GLN A 572 -19.33 25.76 26.02
N PRO A 573 -18.12 26.03 25.49
CA PRO A 573 -16.91 25.86 26.27
C PRO A 573 -16.99 26.74 27.51
N GLU A 574 -16.64 26.20 28.69
CA GLU A 574 -16.49 27.03 29.88
C GLU A 574 -15.26 27.92 29.68
N HIS A 575 -15.50 29.23 29.61
CA HIS A 575 -14.44 30.23 29.57
C HIS A 575 -13.75 30.29 30.93
N HIS A 576 -12.69 29.50 31.07
CA HIS A 576 -11.65 29.74 32.06
C HIS A 576 -10.91 31.05 31.71
N ASP A 577 -11.50 32.16 32.12
CA ASP A 577 -10.85 33.47 32.13
C ASP A 577 -9.82 33.50 33.27
N ASP A 578 -8.70 32.78 33.09
CA ASP A 578 -7.58 32.72 34.04
C ASP A 578 -6.82 34.06 34.06
N TYR A 579 -7.42 35.06 34.71
CA TYR A 579 -6.91 36.42 34.93
C TYR A 579 -7.18 36.91 36.37
N GLU A 580 -6.49 36.31 37.36
CA GLU A 580 -6.19 36.93 38.67
C GLU A 580 -4.70 36.78 39.01
#